data_AF-A0A8H7JBB4-F1
#
_entry.id   AF-A0A8H7JBB4-F1
#
_cell.length_a   1.000
_cell.length_b   1.000
_cell.length_c   1.000
_cell.angle_alpha   90.00
_cell.angle_beta   90.00
_cell.angle_gamma   90.00
#
_symmetry.space_group_name_H-M   'P 1'
#
loop_
_entity.id
_entity.type
_entity.pdbx_description
1 polymer ?
#
loop_
_entity_poly.entity_id
_entity_poly.type
_entity_poly.pdbx_seq_one_letter_code
_entity_poly.pdbx_strand_id
1 'polypeptide(L)'
;MHQSSTPYFGLPLEVFLNVLDQLVGFPDGRQPIFDASSSITKTLRALTLTSRAIYLVASRYLYSRCLYLGDCVGYACLRRTLGLDLGNHPQSLPYGQAGRNDRLWHDAKIDRYITSISISPMRPGHDVSTPMVRLPQILDLCNTIGATLKRLVLDMQPVYYSHSEVEHTRPYWDEPNMFLQMPNLEDLVASYDVLDYFPLPPPNLKRLALTIQDLHDTVMRFCFSISSLQKLVLLRPVELSAADIDSLFAAYKGHSLDVVLVDVNPNHRTPKDTRDWTEADTVRVWEVDVPTSFYGDDDDLVLCDGWVWRHAVQGTLWTRECRRMASWSEVRRRLVGPVHHIVDAV
;
A
#
# COMPACT_ATOMS: atom_id res chain seq x y z
N MET A 1 9.18 -26.75 -59.63
CA MET A 1 8.52 -25.73 -58.78
C MET A 1 9.22 -25.74 -57.44
N HIS A 2 10.13 -24.78 -57.23
CA HIS A 2 10.85 -24.61 -55.97
C HIS A 2 9.89 -24.13 -54.89
N GLN A 3 9.76 -24.88 -53.79
CA GLN A 3 9.19 -24.39 -52.55
C GLN A 3 10.14 -23.34 -51.98
N SER A 4 9.78 -22.06 -52.12
CA SER A 4 10.40 -20.97 -51.39
C SER A 4 9.93 -21.03 -49.94
N SER A 5 10.70 -21.67 -49.08
CA SER A 5 10.60 -21.53 -47.63
C SER A 5 10.97 -20.09 -47.28
N THR A 6 9.98 -19.24 -47.04
CA THR A 6 10.19 -17.94 -46.42
C THR A 6 10.82 -18.16 -45.04
N PRO A 7 12.01 -17.62 -44.74
CA PRO A 7 12.55 -17.69 -43.40
C PRO A 7 11.64 -16.86 -42.49
N TYR A 8 10.95 -17.53 -41.57
CA TYR A 8 10.32 -16.87 -40.44
C TYR A 8 11.43 -16.21 -39.61
N PHE A 9 11.72 -14.93 -39.87
CA PHE A 9 12.53 -14.07 -39.00
C PHE A 9 11.71 -13.66 -37.76
N GLY A 10 11.15 -14.65 -37.06
CA GLY A 10 10.53 -14.44 -35.76
C GLY A 10 11.63 -14.37 -34.70
N LEU A 11 11.61 -13.34 -33.85
CA LEU A 11 12.39 -13.35 -32.61
C LEU A 11 12.06 -14.64 -31.84
N PRO A 12 13.07 -15.39 -31.35
CA PRO A 12 12.82 -16.55 -30.50
C PRO A 12 11.98 -16.17 -29.28
N LEU A 13 11.06 -17.04 -28.88
CA LEU A 13 10.16 -16.78 -27.76
C LEU A 13 10.94 -16.49 -26.47
N GLU A 14 12.07 -17.17 -26.28
CA GLU A 14 12.97 -17.01 -25.15
C GLU A 14 13.55 -15.61 -25.07
N VAL A 15 13.91 -15.01 -26.21
CA VAL A 15 14.40 -13.63 -26.26
C VAL A 15 13.29 -12.66 -25.86
N PHE A 16 12.07 -12.90 -26.35
CA PHE A 16 10.92 -12.08 -25.99
C PHE A 16 10.56 -12.19 -24.50
N LEU A 17 10.59 -13.40 -23.93
CA LEU A 17 10.36 -13.62 -22.50
C LEU A 17 11.43 -12.95 -21.65
N ASN A 18 12.70 -13.01 -22.05
CA ASN A 18 13.76 -12.28 -21.36
C ASN A 18 13.53 -10.76 -21.40
N VAL A 19 13.11 -10.20 -22.54
CA VAL A 19 12.75 -8.77 -22.62
C VAL A 19 11.59 -8.43 -21.68
N LEU A 20 10.58 -9.30 -21.56
CA LEU A 20 9.49 -9.12 -20.61
C LEU A 20 9.95 -9.16 -19.15
N ASP A 21 10.82 -10.11 -18.81
CA ASP A 21 11.35 -10.24 -17.45
C ASP A 21 12.17 -9.00 -17.07
N GLN A 22 12.91 -8.41 -18.00
CA GLN A 22 13.64 -7.15 -17.79
C GLN A 22 12.71 -5.93 -17.75
N LEU A 23 11.61 -5.95 -18.50
CA LEU A 23 10.62 -4.86 -18.50
C LEU A 23 9.87 -4.78 -17.16
N VAL A 24 9.57 -5.93 -16.57
CA VAL A 24 8.80 -6.05 -15.32
C VAL A 24 9.71 -6.19 -14.09
N GLY A 25 10.97 -6.57 -14.28
CA GLY A 25 11.98 -6.69 -13.24
C GLY A 25 12.43 -5.32 -12.75
N PHE A 26 12.43 -5.12 -11.43
CA PHE A 26 12.98 -3.92 -10.81
C PHE A 26 14.20 -4.25 -9.98
N PRO A 27 15.24 -3.40 -10.01
CA PRO A 27 16.38 -3.52 -9.10
C PRO A 27 15.93 -3.56 -7.64
N ASP A 28 16.73 -4.21 -6.80
CA ASP A 28 16.66 -4.15 -5.34
C ASP A 28 15.40 -4.75 -4.69
N GLY A 29 14.68 -5.62 -5.40
CA GLY A 29 13.45 -6.23 -4.88
C GLY A 29 12.28 -5.26 -4.76
N ARG A 30 12.35 -4.09 -5.40
CA ARG A 30 11.22 -3.16 -5.50
C ARG A 30 10.06 -3.85 -6.21
N GLN A 31 8.86 -3.66 -5.70
CA GLN A 31 7.64 -4.24 -6.26
C GLN A 31 6.58 -3.17 -6.49
N PRO A 32 6.78 -2.29 -7.49
CA PRO A 32 5.77 -1.31 -7.87
C PRO A 32 4.47 -1.98 -8.30
N ILE A 33 3.36 -1.31 -8.00
CA ILE A 33 2.03 -1.61 -8.51
C ILE A 33 1.76 -0.61 -9.63
N PHE A 34 1.75 -1.07 -10.87
CA PHE A 34 1.53 -0.21 -12.03
C PHE A 34 0.06 0.10 -12.22
N ASP A 35 -0.23 1.37 -12.47
CA ASP A 35 -1.55 1.83 -12.87
C ASP A 35 -1.85 1.49 -14.35
N ALA A 36 -3.05 1.82 -14.80
CA ALA A 36 -3.47 1.65 -16.20
C ALA A 36 -2.74 2.61 -17.16
N SER A 37 -2.17 3.71 -16.65
CA SER A 37 -1.49 4.72 -17.45
C SER A 37 -0.05 4.31 -17.83
N SER A 38 0.57 3.47 -17.00
CA SER A 38 1.91 2.92 -17.16
C SER A 38 2.10 2.22 -18.51
N SER A 39 3.24 2.49 -19.15
CA SER A 39 3.67 1.82 -20.39
C SER A 39 3.79 0.32 -20.20
N ILE A 40 4.18 -0.16 -19.01
CA ILE A 40 4.30 -1.57 -18.68
C ILE A 40 2.93 -2.24 -18.70
N THR A 41 1.94 -1.67 -17.99
CA THR A 41 0.57 -2.20 -17.96
C THR A 41 -0.04 -2.24 -19.36
N LYS A 42 0.11 -1.16 -20.14
CA LYS A 42 -0.37 -1.09 -21.53
C LYS A 42 0.29 -2.15 -22.42
N THR A 43 1.59 -2.36 -22.28
CA THR A 43 2.35 -3.37 -23.02
C THR A 43 1.89 -4.78 -22.66
N LEU A 44 1.82 -5.11 -21.37
CA LEU A 44 1.33 -6.41 -20.90
C LEU A 44 -0.09 -6.67 -21.39
N ARG A 45 -0.98 -5.67 -21.29
CA ARG A 45 -2.36 -5.78 -21.78
C ARG A 45 -2.39 -6.00 -23.30
N ALA A 46 -1.63 -5.25 -24.08
CA ALA A 46 -1.55 -5.43 -25.53
C ALA A 46 -1.10 -6.87 -25.88
N LEU A 47 -0.13 -7.42 -25.16
CA LEU A 47 0.35 -8.79 -25.39
C LEU A 47 -0.68 -9.86 -25.07
N THR A 48 -1.53 -9.64 -24.05
CA THR A 48 -2.68 -10.53 -23.80
C THR A 48 -3.73 -10.49 -24.92
N LEU A 49 -3.75 -9.45 -25.74
CA LEU A 49 -4.71 -9.31 -26.85
C LEU A 49 -4.15 -9.78 -28.18
N THR A 50 -2.83 -9.70 -28.39
CA THR A 50 -2.20 -9.91 -29.69
C THR A 50 -1.46 -11.24 -29.84
N SER A 51 -1.05 -11.90 -28.74
CA SER A 51 -0.25 -13.13 -28.80
C SER A 51 -0.75 -14.23 -27.87
N ARG A 52 -1.24 -15.34 -28.44
CA ARG A 52 -1.61 -16.54 -27.68
C ARG A 52 -0.41 -17.20 -26.98
N ALA A 53 0.77 -17.15 -27.60
CA ALA A 53 1.98 -17.77 -27.04
C ALA A 53 2.46 -17.06 -25.77
N ILE A 54 2.27 -15.75 -25.71
CA ILE A 54 2.72 -14.90 -24.60
C ILE A 54 1.59 -14.61 -23.60
N TYR A 55 0.33 -14.85 -23.99
CA TYR A 55 -0.86 -14.59 -23.19
C TYR A 55 -0.70 -15.01 -21.73
N LEU A 56 -0.28 -16.26 -21.49
CA LEU A 56 -0.21 -16.83 -20.14
C LEU A 56 0.80 -16.05 -19.27
N VAL A 57 1.99 -15.76 -19.80
CA VAL A 57 3.04 -15.05 -19.06
C VAL A 57 2.67 -13.59 -18.86
N ALA A 58 2.19 -12.90 -19.91
CA ALA A 58 1.76 -11.51 -19.81
C ALA A 58 0.61 -11.34 -18.80
N SER A 59 -0.32 -12.30 -18.75
CA SER A 59 -1.42 -12.26 -17.80
C SER A 59 -0.92 -12.44 -16.37
N ARG A 60 0.02 -13.36 -16.12
CA ARG A 60 0.64 -13.52 -14.79
C ARG A 60 1.31 -12.23 -14.33
N TYR A 61 2.03 -11.54 -15.21
CA TYR A 61 2.64 -10.25 -14.87
C TYR A 61 1.59 -9.16 -14.62
N LEU A 62 0.55 -9.09 -15.43
CA LEU A 62 -0.52 -8.12 -15.26
C LEU A 62 -1.21 -8.26 -13.90
N TYR A 63 -1.56 -9.48 -13.50
CA TYR A 63 -2.25 -9.72 -12.22
C TYR A 63 -1.33 -9.73 -10.99
N SER A 64 -0.02 -9.88 -11.17
CA SER A 64 0.93 -9.76 -10.05
C SER A 64 1.44 -8.34 -9.82
N ARG A 65 1.44 -7.48 -10.85
CA ARG A 65 2.10 -6.17 -10.82
C ARG A 65 1.24 -4.98 -11.19
N CYS A 66 0.08 -5.17 -11.82
CA CYS A 66 -0.69 -4.07 -12.40
C CYS A 66 -2.10 -3.90 -11.79
N LEU A 67 -2.33 -4.45 -10.59
CA LEU A 67 -3.62 -4.31 -9.90
C LEU A 67 -3.66 -3.04 -9.07
N TYR A 68 -3.73 -1.91 -9.76
CA TYR A 68 -4.04 -0.60 -9.18
C TYR A 68 -5.50 -0.26 -9.45
N LEU A 69 -6.33 -0.33 -8.42
CA LEU A 69 -7.76 -0.04 -8.45
C LEU A 69 -8.01 1.34 -7.83
N GLY A 70 -7.69 2.38 -8.60
CA GLY A 70 -7.82 3.79 -8.19
C GLY A 70 -9.20 4.40 -8.46
N ASP A 71 -10.15 3.64 -9.01
CA ASP A 71 -11.50 4.10 -9.30
C ASP A 71 -12.53 2.96 -9.19
N CYS A 72 -13.80 3.34 -9.12
CA CYS A 72 -14.92 2.39 -9.01
C CYS A 72 -15.07 1.49 -10.25
N VAL A 73 -14.64 1.93 -11.43
CA VAL A 73 -14.78 1.19 -12.69
C VAL A 73 -13.81 0.03 -12.77
N GLY A 74 -12.53 0.28 -12.50
CA GLY A 74 -11.48 -0.71 -12.41
C GLY A 74 -11.77 -1.72 -11.31
N TYR A 75 -12.28 -1.24 -10.17
CA TYR A 75 -12.74 -2.09 -9.08
C TYR A 75 -13.84 -3.07 -9.52
N ALA A 76 -14.92 -2.57 -10.11
CA ALA A 76 -16.02 -3.39 -10.62
C ALA A 76 -15.56 -4.35 -11.73
N CYS A 77 -14.67 -3.90 -12.63
CA CYS A 77 -14.09 -4.74 -13.67
C CYS A 77 -13.29 -5.91 -13.11
N LEU A 78 -12.48 -5.71 -12.05
CA LEU A 78 -11.76 -6.80 -11.42
C LEU A 78 -12.73 -7.78 -10.75
N ARG A 79 -13.69 -7.29 -9.97
CA ARG A 79 -14.72 -8.13 -9.32
C ARG A 79 -15.41 -9.05 -10.33
N ARG A 80 -15.90 -8.47 -11.43
CA ARG A 80 -16.48 -9.20 -12.55
C ARG A 80 -15.53 -10.23 -13.14
N THR A 81 -14.26 -9.85 -13.31
CA THR A 81 -13.23 -10.76 -13.81
C THR A 81 -12.99 -11.91 -12.85
N LEU A 82 -13.15 -11.73 -11.54
CA LEU A 82 -13.04 -12.81 -10.55
C LEU A 82 -14.31 -13.66 -10.44
N GLY A 83 -15.39 -13.30 -11.14
CA GLY A 83 -16.69 -13.96 -11.04
C GLY A 83 -17.52 -13.51 -9.83
N LEU A 84 -17.14 -12.38 -9.21
CA LEU A 84 -17.92 -11.78 -8.13
C LEU A 84 -19.11 -11.03 -8.70
N ASP A 85 -20.28 -11.22 -8.06
CA ASP A 85 -21.49 -10.56 -8.50
C ASP A 85 -21.37 -9.04 -8.34
N LEU A 86 -21.85 -8.35 -9.37
CA LEU A 86 -21.97 -6.90 -9.42
C LEU A 86 -23.44 -6.46 -9.27
N GLY A 87 -24.41 -7.37 -9.43
CA GLY A 87 -25.83 -7.04 -9.47
C GLY A 87 -26.17 -6.08 -10.62
N ASN A 88 -27.02 -5.10 -10.34
CA ASN A 88 -27.43 -4.05 -11.27
C ASN A 88 -26.37 -2.94 -11.37
N HIS A 89 -25.18 -3.27 -11.87
CA HIS A 89 -24.07 -2.34 -12.05
C HIS A 89 -23.85 -1.99 -13.53
N PRO A 90 -23.47 -0.74 -13.89
CA PRO A 90 -23.18 -0.38 -15.29
C PRO A 90 -22.07 -1.21 -15.95
N GLN A 91 -21.18 -1.77 -15.12
CA GLN A 91 -20.08 -2.64 -15.56
C GLN A 91 -20.44 -4.13 -15.57
N SER A 92 -21.68 -4.51 -15.22
CA SER A 92 -22.18 -5.87 -15.38
C SER A 92 -22.23 -6.24 -16.85
N LEU A 93 -21.89 -7.49 -17.18
CA LEU A 93 -22.03 -7.96 -18.55
C LEU A 93 -23.51 -8.19 -18.87
N PRO A 94 -23.98 -7.82 -20.07
CA PRO A 94 -25.23 -8.32 -20.61
C PRO A 94 -25.25 -9.85 -20.63
N TYR A 95 -26.45 -10.41 -20.47
CA TYR A 95 -26.66 -11.85 -20.51
C TYR A 95 -26.02 -12.48 -21.76
N GLY A 96 -25.22 -13.53 -21.57
CA GLY A 96 -24.56 -14.27 -22.65
C GLY A 96 -23.25 -13.67 -23.18
N GLN A 97 -22.81 -12.49 -22.71
CA GLN A 97 -21.47 -12.00 -23.05
C GLN A 97 -20.38 -12.76 -22.30
N ALA A 98 -19.33 -13.17 -23.02
CA ALA A 98 -18.17 -13.78 -22.43
C ALA A 98 -17.39 -12.74 -21.61
N GLY A 99 -17.27 -12.95 -20.30
CA GLY A 99 -16.54 -12.04 -19.43
C GLY A 99 -15.04 -12.18 -19.55
N ARG A 100 -14.53 -13.32 -19.11
CA ARG A 100 -13.12 -13.72 -19.26
C ARG A 100 -13.05 -15.04 -20.04
N ASN A 101 -11.90 -15.31 -20.64
CA ASN A 101 -11.64 -16.64 -21.19
C ASN A 101 -11.25 -17.58 -20.04
N ASP A 102 -12.24 -18.28 -19.47
CA ASP A 102 -12.05 -19.13 -18.28
C ASP A 102 -10.97 -20.21 -18.47
N ARG A 103 -10.86 -20.78 -19.68
CA ARG A 103 -9.81 -21.74 -20.00
C ARG A 103 -8.43 -21.10 -19.88
N LEU A 104 -8.20 -19.99 -20.57
CA LEU A 104 -6.89 -19.33 -20.51
C LEU A 104 -6.57 -18.76 -19.13
N TRP A 105 -7.60 -18.29 -18.40
CA TRP A 105 -7.47 -17.85 -17.01
C TRP A 105 -7.00 -18.99 -16.11
N HIS A 106 -7.65 -20.16 -16.22
CA HIS A 106 -7.31 -21.35 -15.47
C HIS A 106 -5.92 -21.89 -15.84
N ASP A 107 -5.62 -21.96 -17.14
CA ASP A 107 -4.31 -22.39 -17.67
C ASP A 107 -3.18 -21.48 -17.15
N ALA A 108 -3.45 -20.17 -17.04
CA ALA A 108 -2.49 -19.21 -16.50
C ALA A 108 -2.38 -19.27 -14.96
N LYS A 109 -3.36 -19.87 -14.27
CA LYS A 109 -3.48 -19.95 -12.79
C LYS A 109 -3.47 -18.57 -12.13
N ILE A 110 -4.18 -17.61 -12.73
CA ILE A 110 -4.09 -16.19 -12.39
C ILE A 110 -4.36 -15.91 -10.91
N ASP A 111 -5.30 -16.62 -10.31
CA ASP A 111 -5.63 -16.56 -8.88
C ASP A 111 -4.38 -16.61 -7.99
N ARG A 112 -3.41 -17.47 -8.33
CA ARG A 112 -2.18 -17.65 -7.55
C ARG A 112 -1.16 -16.52 -7.71
N TYR A 113 -1.30 -15.71 -8.76
CA TYR A 113 -0.38 -14.62 -9.07
C TYR A 113 -0.87 -13.27 -8.56
N ILE A 114 -2.08 -13.18 -8.01
CA ILE A 114 -2.58 -11.98 -7.34
C ILE A 114 -1.89 -11.87 -5.98
N THR A 115 -0.70 -11.28 -5.97
CA THR A 115 0.15 -11.16 -4.76
C THR A 115 0.27 -9.73 -4.25
N SER A 116 -0.04 -8.74 -5.07
CA SER A 116 0.07 -7.33 -4.73
C SER A 116 -1.08 -6.55 -5.35
N ILE A 117 -1.74 -5.71 -4.55
CA ILE A 117 -2.88 -4.91 -5.01
C ILE A 117 -2.92 -3.56 -4.30
N SER A 118 -3.33 -2.53 -5.04
CA SER A 118 -3.70 -1.22 -4.51
C SER A 118 -5.19 -1.01 -4.73
N ILE A 119 -5.91 -0.67 -3.67
CA ILE A 119 -7.34 -0.43 -3.65
C ILE A 119 -7.53 0.96 -3.05
N SER A 120 -7.96 1.91 -3.87
CA SER A 120 -8.37 3.26 -3.46
C SER A 120 -9.53 3.61 -4.36
N PRO A 121 -10.75 3.14 -4.04
CA PRO A 121 -11.87 3.20 -4.96
C PRO A 121 -12.47 4.60 -4.97
N MET A 122 -11.71 5.59 -5.45
CA MET A 122 -12.18 6.96 -5.56
C MET A 122 -13.34 7.05 -6.57
N ARG A 123 -14.29 7.95 -6.29
CA ARG A 123 -15.29 8.30 -7.31
C ARG A 123 -14.57 9.14 -8.37
N PRO A 124 -14.52 8.71 -9.64
CA PRO A 124 -14.00 9.58 -10.70
C PRO A 124 -14.89 10.82 -10.76
N GLY A 125 -14.29 12.02 -10.76
CA GLY A 125 -15.00 13.31 -10.73
C GLY A 125 -15.95 13.58 -11.91
N HIS A 126 -16.08 12.64 -12.85
CA HIS A 126 -16.85 12.79 -14.09
C HIS A 126 -17.85 11.67 -14.38
N ASP A 127 -17.79 10.50 -13.71
CA ASP A 127 -18.75 9.41 -13.96
C ASP A 127 -19.77 9.31 -12.83
N VAL A 128 -20.93 9.92 -13.04
CA VAL A 128 -22.07 9.87 -12.10
C VAL A 128 -22.75 8.50 -12.14
N SER A 129 -22.56 7.71 -13.20
CA SER A 129 -23.30 6.47 -13.44
C SER A 129 -22.78 5.28 -12.64
N THR A 130 -21.47 5.24 -12.36
CA THR A 130 -20.86 4.17 -11.59
C THR A 130 -21.10 4.39 -10.08
N PRO A 131 -21.79 3.46 -9.38
CA PRO A 131 -22.02 3.59 -7.95
C PRO A 131 -20.72 3.49 -7.15
N MET A 132 -20.72 4.09 -5.96
CA MET A 132 -19.61 3.99 -5.02
C MET A 132 -19.42 2.54 -4.54
N VAL A 133 -18.18 2.20 -4.22
CA VAL A 133 -17.85 0.89 -3.65
C VAL A 133 -18.35 0.80 -2.21
N ARG A 134 -19.02 -0.31 -1.88
CA ARG A 134 -19.56 -0.59 -0.53
C ARG A 134 -18.62 -1.52 0.24
N LEU A 135 -18.60 -1.47 1.58
CA LEU A 135 -17.73 -2.35 2.38
C LEU A 135 -17.90 -3.84 2.06
N PRO A 136 -19.13 -4.41 1.95
CA PRO A 136 -19.27 -5.82 1.61
C PRO A 136 -18.56 -6.21 0.30
N GLN A 137 -18.48 -5.28 -0.65
CA GLN A 137 -17.77 -5.52 -1.90
C GLN A 137 -16.25 -5.55 -1.71
N ILE A 138 -15.71 -4.81 -0.74
CA ILE A 138 -14.29 -4.89 -0.32
C ILE A 138 -14.03 -6.22 0.37
N LEU A 139 -14.88 -6.60 1.31
CA LEU A 139 -14.78 -7.89 2.01
C LEU A 139 -14.78 -9.07 1.04
N ASP A 140 -15.76 -9.15 0.12
CA ASP A 140 -15.83 -10.20 -0.89
C ASP A 140 -14.55 -10.31 -1.73
N LEU A 141 -14.03 -9.16 -2.18
CA LEU A 141 -12.81 -9.13 -2.99
C LEU A 141 -11.62 -9.63 -2.18
N CYS A 142 -11.44 -9.08 -0.99
CA CYS A 142 -10.37 -9.44 -0.06
C CYS A 142 -10.45 -10.90 0.38
N ASN A 143 -11.64 -11.47 0.59
CA ASN A 143 -11.83 -12.89 0.90
C ASN A 143 -11.47 -13.78 -0.30
N THR A 144 -11.68 -13.28 -1.53
CA THR A 144 -11.38 -14.02 -2.76
C THR A 144 -9.88 -14.13 -3.04
N ILE A 145 -9.12 -13.05 -2.78
CA ILE A 145 -7.69 -12.98 -3.14
C ILE A 145 -6.76 -12.97 -1.91
N GLY A 146 -7.30 -12.82 -0.71
CA GLY A 146 -6.55 -12.55 0.52
C GLY A 146 -5.50 -13.62 0.85
N ALA A 147 -5.81 -14.89 0.56
CA ALA A 147 -4.91 -16.00 0.81
C ALA A 147 -3.60 -15.91 -0.01
N THR A 148 -3.58 -15.21 -1.15
CA THR A 148 -2.40 -15.09 -2.02
C THR A 148 -1.69 -13.75 -1.88
N LEU A 149 -2.34 -12.76 -1.27
CA LEU A 149 -1.78 -11.43 -1.09
C LEU A 149 -0.56 -11.46 -0.15
N LYS A 150 0.52 -10.85 -0.63
CA LYS A 150 1.72 -10.51 0.14
C LYS A 150 1.80 -9.03 0.46
N ARG A 151 1.14 -8.21 -0.37
CA ARG A 151 1.15 -6.76 -0.28
C ARG A 151 -0.23 -6.18 -0.56
N LEU A 152 -0.67 -5.28 0.31
CA LEU A 152 -1.94 -4.57 0.21
C LEU A 152 -1.73 -3.09 0.48
N VAL A 153 -2.15 -2.25 -0.46
CA VAL A 153 -2.31 -0.81 -0.28
C VAL A 153 -3.81 -0.56 -0.29
N LEU A 154 -4.39 -0.17 0.84
CA LEU A 154 -5.83 -0.06 1.02
C LEU A 154 -6.19 1.32 1.56
N ASP A 155 -6.77 2.12 0.70
CA ASP A 155 -7.46 3.35 1.03
C ASP A 155 -8.96 3.10 0.86
N MET A 156 -9.74 3.30 1.92
CA MET A 156 -11.18 3.09 1.89
C MET A 156 -11.96 4.36 1.67
N GLN A 157 -11.32 5.44 1.25
CA GLN A 157 -12.04 6.65 0.87
C GLN A 157 -12.35 6.66 -0.64
N PRO A 158 -13.61 6.91 -1.06
CA PRO A 158 -14.85 7.00 -0.31
C PRO A 158 -15.66 5.68 -0.36
N VAL A 159 -15.66 4.92 0.73
CA VAL A 159 -16.55 3.75 0.90
C VAL A 159 -17.88 4.21 1.51
N TYR A 160 -18.97 3.78 0.88
CA TYR A 160 -20.33 4.17 1.28
C TYR A 160 -21.02 3.12 2.16
N TYR A 161 -21.83 3.61 3.11
CA TYR A 161 -22.81 2.84 3.88
C TYR A 161 -24.19 3.47 3.77
N SER A 162 -25.23 2.65 3.59
CA SER A 162 -26.60 3.11 3.87
C SER A 162 -26.85 3.14 5.39
N HIS A 163 -27.76 3.99 5.85
CA HIS A 163 -28.17 4.03 7.27
C HIS A 163 -28.55 2.65 7.82
N SER A 164 -29.28 1.86 7.02
CA SER A 164 -29.62 0.48 7.38
C SER A 164 -28.40 -0.42 7.53
N GLU A 165 -27.36 -0.30 6.70
CA GLU A 165 -26.14 -1.09 6.86
C GLU A 165 -25.36 -0.70 8.10
N VAL A 166 -25.28 0.60 8.42
CA VAL A 166 -24.64 1.08 9.64
C VAL A 166 -25.28 0.47 10.89
N GLU A 167 -26.61 0.34 10.92
CA GLU A 167 -27.33 -0.30 12.02
C GLU A 167 -27.07 -1.81 12.13
N HIS A 168 -26.81 -2.49 11.00
CA HIS A 168 -26.49 -3.92 10.96
C HIS A 168 -24.99 -4.22 11.18
N THR A 169 -24.09 -3.27 10.93
CA THR A 169 -22.64 -3.40 11.19
C THR A 169 -22.21 -2.93 12.58
N ARG A 170 -23.02 -2.09 13.25
CA ARG A 170 -22.77 -1.63 14.63
C ARG A 170 -22.78 -2.70 15.74
N PRO A 171 -23.47 -3.86 15.67
CA PRO A 171 -23.51 -4.79 16.80
C PRO A 171 -22.54 -5.99 16.76
N TYR A 172 -21.82 -6.24 15.66
CA TYR A 172 -20.96 -7.44 15.55
C TYR A 172 -19.49 -7.07 15.43
N TRP A 173 -18.89 -6.74 16.57
CA TRP A 173 -17.44 -6.82 16.80
C TRP A 173 -16.94 -8.28 16.95
N ASP A 174 -17.76 -9.27 16.59
CA ASP A 174 -17.51 -10.72 16.79
C ASP A 174 -17.18 -11.53 15.51
N GLU A 175 -17.05 -10.93 14.31
CA GLU A 175 -16.30 -11.37 13.08
C GLU A 175 -16.95 -10.85 11.75
N PRO A 176 -16.23 -10.75 10.60
CA PRO A 176 -14.87 -11.22 10.32
C PRO A 176 -13.90 -10.05 10.06
N ASN A 177 -12.80 -10.05 10.79
CA ASN A 177 -11.66 -9.26 10.39
C ASN A 177 -11.04 -9.88 9.12
N MET A 178 -11.12 -9.20 7.99
CA MET A 178 -10.64 -9.74 6.71
C MET A 178 -9.14 -10.03 6.70
N PHE A 179 -8.35 -9.34 7.53
CA PHE A 179 -6.91 -9.55 7.59
C PHE A 179 -6.52 -10.91 8.16
N LEU A 180 -7.39 -11.55 8.95
CA LEU A 180 -7.15 -12.91 9.43
C LEU A 180 -7.13 -13.94 8.29
N GLN A 181 -7.79 -13.65 7.17
CA GLN A 181 -7.79 -14.49 5.97
C GLN A 181 -6.60 -14.22 5.04
N MET A 182 -5.65 -13.38 5.47
CA MET A 182 -4.47 -13.00 4.68
C MET A 182 -3.17 -13.50 5.33
N PRO A 183 -2.95 -14.82 5.43
CA PRO A 183 -1.82 -15.39 6.15
C PRO A 183 -0.46 -15.06 5.52
N ASN A 184 -0.44 -14.71 4.23
CA ASN A 184 0.78 -14.39 3.49
C ASN A 184 1.07 -12.89 3.44
N LEU A 185 0.23 -12.04 4.04
CA LEU A 185 0.37 -10.59 3.94
C LEU A 185 1.54 -10.11 4.81
N GLU A 186 2.56 -9.57 4.15
CA GLU A 186 3.77 -9.06 4.79
C GLU A 186 3.78 -7.53 4.82
N ASP A 187 3.11 -6.88 3.86
CA ASP A 187 3.09 -5.44 3.65
C ASP A 187 1.67 -4.90 3.63
N LEU A 188 1.38 -3.97 4.53
CA LEU A 188 0.11 -3.26 4.60
C LEU A 188 0.36 -1.75 4.63
N VAL A 189 -0.29 -1.03 3.72
CA VAL A 189 -0.43 0.43 3.77
C VAL A 189 -1.92 0.72 3.86
N ALA A 190 -2.35 1.42 4.91
CA ALA A 190 -3.76 1.63 5.18
C ALA A 190 -4.07 3.09 5.55
N SER A 191 -5.22 3.58 5.11
CA SER A 191 -5.78 4.84 5.55
C SER A 191 -6.29 4.72 7.00
N TYR A 192 -6.43 5.87 7.69
CA TYR A 192 -6.83 5.89 9.09
C TYR A 192 -8.16 5.18 9.37
N ASP A 193 -9.11 5.25 8.43
CA ASP A 193 -10.45 4.71 8.56
C ASP A 193 -10.48 3.17 8.48
N VAL A 194 -9.46 2.52 7.91
CA VAL A 194 -9.35 1.05 7.85
C VAL A 194 -9.46 0.41 9.22
N LEU A 195 -8.90 1.05 10.25
CA LEU A 195 -8.84 0.52 11.60
C LEU A 195 -10.21 0.54 12.29
N ASP A 196 -11.12 1.41 11.86
CA ASP A 196 -12.50 1.46 12.37
C ASP A 196 -13.30 0.21 11.97
N TYR A 197 -12.92 -0.44 10.87
CA TYR A 197 -13.58 -1.64 10.36
C TYR A 197 -12.81 -2.92 10.66
N PHE A 198 -11.47 -2.84 10.76
CA PHE A 198 -10.58 -3.99 10.89
C PHE A 198 -9.62 -3.82 12.06
N PRO A 199 -10.08 -4.05 13.31
CA PRO A 199 -9.32 -3.74 14.52
C PRO A 199 -8.21 -4.75 14.86
N LEU A 200 -8.16 -5.90 14.17
CA LEU A 200 -7.14 -6.93 14.33
C LEU A 200 -6.20 -6.92 13.13
N PRO A 201 -4.88 -6.97 13.34
CA PRO A 201 -3.93 -6.95 12.24
C PRO A 201 -3.79 -8.31 11.53
N PRO A 202 -3.22 -8.33 10.32
CA PRO A 202 -2.79 -9.56 9.65
C PRO A 202 -1.74 -10.32 10.49
N PRO A 203 -1.78 -11.67 10.52
CA PRO A 203 -1.00 -12.46 11.49
C PRO A 203 0.52 -12.44 11.25
N ASN A 204 0.98 -12.25 10.01
CA ASN A 204 2.40 -12.37 9.64
C ASN A 204 2.98 -11.05 9.08
N LEU A 205 2.38 -9.92 9.47
CA LEU A 205 2.76 -8.63 8.93
C LEU A 205 4.18 -8.24 9.37
N LYS A 206 4.99 -7.77 8.41
CA LYS A 206 6.37 -7.31 8.64
C LYS A 206 6.50 -5.81 8.50
N ARG A 207 5.70 -5.20 7.62
CA ARG A 207 5.78 -3.79 7.26
C ARG A 207 4.40 -3.18 7.26
N LEU A 208 4.21 -2.15 8.09
CA LEU A 208 2.95 -1.44 8.26
C LEU A 208 3.17 0.05 8.00
N ALA A 209 2.28 0.67 7.24
CA ALA A 209 2.19 2.11 7.11
C ALA A 209 0.74 2.54 7.34
N LEU A 210 0.53 3.52 8.23
CA LEU A 210 -0.79 4.09 8.49
C LEU A 210 -0.74 5.59 8.24
N THR A 211 -1.71 6.11 7.49
CA THR A 211 -1.84 7.55 7.26
C THR A 211 -2.69 8.21 8.35
N ILE A 212 -2.17 8.17 9.57
CA ILE A 212 -2.80 8.71 10.78
C ILE A 212 -1.78 9.54 11.58
N GLN A 213 -2.20 10.68 12.11
CA GLN A 213 -1.38 11.55 12.97
C GLN A 213 -1.61 11.31 14.48
N ASP A 214 -2.59 10.49 14.87
CA ASP A 214 -2.90 10.22 16.28
C ASP A 214 -2.59 8.75 16.64
N LEU A 215 -1.99 8.55 17.82
CA LEU A 215 -1.55 7.27 18.37
C LEU A 215 -2.42 6.84 19.56
N HIS A 216 -3.74 6.90 19.39
CA HIS A 216 -4.66 6.42 20.42
C HIS A 216 -4.59 4.89 20.64
N ASP A 217 -5.17 4.42 21.74
CA ASP A 217 -5.07 3.02 22.20
C ASP A 217 -5.37 1.96 21.15
N THR A 218 -6.36 2.20 20.27
CA THR A 218 -6.73 1.26 19.21
C THR A 218 -5.61 1.10 18.18
N VAL A 219 -4.99 2.20 17.73
CA VAL A 219 -3.87 2.19 16.78
C VAL A 219 -2.67 1.51 17.42
N MET A 220 -2.35 1.88 18.65
CA MET A 220 -1.27 1.27 19.43
C MET A 220 -1.48 -0.25 19.56
N ARG A 221 -2.69 -0.68 19.93
CA ARG A 221 -3.04 -2.11 20.04
C ARG A 221 -2.91 -2.83 18.70
N PHE A 222 -3.38 -2.22 17.61
CA PHE A 222 -3.27 -2.78 16.27
C PHE A 222 -1.81 -2.97 15.88
N CYS A 223 -0.98 -1.93 15.97
CA CYS A 223 0.43 -1.96 15.56
C CYS A 223 1.27 -2.92 16.42
N PHE A 224 1.12 -2.86 17.74
CA PHE A 224 2.03 -3.53 18.67
C PHE A 224 1.61 -4.94 19.08
N SER A 225 0.41 -5.39 18.69
CA SER A 225 0.05 -6.82 18.77
C SER A 225 0.78 -7.69 17.75
N ILE A 226 1.44 -7.08 16.76
CA ILE A 226 2.16 -7.76 15.69
C ILE A 226 3.62 -8.00 16.10
N SER A 227 3.89 -9.16 16.68
CA SER A 227 5.26 -9.52 17.12
C SER A 227 6.29 -9.64 15.99
N SER A 228 5.84 -9.90 14.76
CA SER A 228 6.67 -9.99 13.56
C SER A 228 6.96 -8.65 12.88
N LEU A 229 6.37 -7.55 13.36
CA LEU A 229 6.49 -6.24 12.73
C LEU A 229 7.92 -5.73 12.84
N GLN A 230 8.51 -5.36 11.70
CA GLN A 230 9.89 -4.90 11.56
C GLN A 230 9.97 -3.42 11.24
N LYS A 231 8.99 -2.88 10.51
CA LYS A 231 8.94 -1.45 10.17
C LYS A 231 7.51 -0.93 10.25
N LEU A 232 7.34 0.18 10.97
CA LEU A 232 6.10 0.92 11.13
C LEU A 232 6.32 2.34 10.59
N VAL A 233 5.51 2.77 9.63
CA VAL A 233 5.53 4.13 9.07
C VAL A 233 4.25 4.83 9.50
N LEU A 234 4.37 6.01 10.08
CA LEU A 234 3.25 6.83 10.54
C LEU A 234 3.45 8.26 10.07
N LEU A 235 2.35 8.98 9.87
CA LEU A 235 2.43 10.44 9.85
C LEU A 235 2.81 10.90 11.25
N ARG A 236 3.70 11.88 11.33
CA ARG A 236 4.16 12.40 12.61
C ARG A 236 2.99 13.04 13.36
N PRO A 237 2.79 12.69 14.65
CA PRO A 237 1.81 13.39 15.48
C PRO A 237 2.15 14.86 15.66
N VAL A 238 1.13 15.72 15.56
CA VAL A 238 1.26 17.19 15.68
C VAL A 238 1.86 17.56 17.04
N GLU A 239 1.41 16.90 18.11
CA GLU A 239 1.85 17.13 19.49
C GLU A 239 2.66 15.95 20.04
N LEU A 240 3.62 15.44 19.26
CA LEU A 240 4.47 14.34 19.72
C LEU A 240 5.24 14.70 21.00
N SER A 241 4.98 13.94 22.07
CA SER A 241 5.61 14.10 23.38
C SER A 241 6.63 13.00 23.67
N ALA A 242 7.46 13.18 24.71
CA ALA A 242 8.37 12.13 25.18
C ALA A 242 7.61 10.90 25.72
N ALA A 243 6.42 11.10 26.29
CA ALA A 243 5.57 10.01 26.79
C ALA A 243 5.04 9.13 25.66
N ASP A 244 4.73 9.72 24.50
CA ASP A 244 4.31 8.96 23.32
C ASP A 244 5.45 8.07 22.84
N ILE A 245 6.68 8.61 22.79
CA ILE A 245 7.87 7.85 22.45
C ILE A 245 8.06 6.69 23.42
N ASP A 246 8.05 6.93 24.73
CA ASP A 246 8.21 5.88 25.74
C ASP A 246 7.12 4.80 25.64
N SER A 247 5.90 5.20 25.26
CA SER A 247 4.79 4.27 25.04
C SER A 247 5.05 3.30 23.88
N LEU A 248 5.77 3.71 22.83
CA LEU A 248 6.18 2.80 21.75
C LEU A 248 7.06 1.66 22.28
N PHE A 249 8.04 2.00 23.13
CA PHE A 249 8.95 1.02 23.75
C PHE A 249 8.24 0.13 24.76
N ALA A 250 7.32 0.70 25.54
CA ALA A 250 6.55 -0.05 26.51
C ALA A 250 5.59 -1.05 25.83
N ALA A 251 4.95 -0.64 24.74
CA ALA A 251 3.93 -1.42 24.04
C ALA A 251 4.54 -2.55 23.19
N TYR A 252 5.62 -2.31 22.45
CA TYR A 252 6.17 -3.32 21.54
C TYR A 252 6.88 -4.46 22.28
N LYS A 253 6.44 -5.69 22.04
CA LYS A 253 7.00 -6.93 22.63
C LYS A 253 7.73 -7.83 21.63
N GLY A 254 7.94 -7.35 20.40
CA GLY A 254 8.68 -8.09 19.37
C GLY A 254 10.19 -7.93 19.50
N HIS A 255 10.91 -8.41 18.48
CA HIS A 255 12.38 -8.49 18.51
C HIS A 255 13.05 -7.16 18.14
N SER A 256 12.60 -6.53 17.05
CA SER A 256 13.18 -5.29 16.58
C SER A 256 12.23 -4.55 15.64
N LEU A 257 12.01 -3.27 15.90
CA LEU A 257 11.08 -2.43 15.16
C LEU A 257 11.71 -1.07 14.81
N ASP A 258 11.67 -0.72 13.52
CA ASP A 258 11.91 0.64 13.05
C ASP A 258 10.58 1.40 12.96
N VAL A 259 10.39 2.41 13.79
CA VAL A 259 9.28 3.36 13.70
C VAL A 259 9.75 4.56 12.89
N VAL A 260 9.08 4.89 11.80
CA VAL A 260 9.41 5.98 10.89
C VAL A 260 8.30 7.02 10.93
N LEU A 261 8.65 8.23 11.36
CA LEU A 261 7.77 9.38 11.42
C LEU A 261 7.93 10.22 10.15
N VAL A 262 6.86 10.34 9.37
CA VAL A 262 6.82 11.11 8.12
C VAL A 262 6.25 12.49 8.41
N ASP A 263 7.00 13.52 8.06
CA ASP A 263 6.55 14.92 8.15
C ASP A 263 7.40 15.80 7.21
N VAL A 264 7.10 17.08 7.16
CA VAL A 264 7.96 18.09 6.56
C VAL A 264 9.06 18.53 7.54
N ASN A 265 10.20 18.97 7.00
CA ASN A 265 11.39 19.35 7.78
C ASN A 265 11.12 20.23 9.01
N PRO A 266 10.33 21.33 8.92
CA PRO A 266 10.12 22.24 10.05
C PRO A 266 9.46 21.60 11.28
N ASN A 267 8.73 20.50 11.08
CA ASN A 267 7.94 19.81 12.09
C ASN A 267 8.74 18.72 12.81
N HIS A 268 9.85 18.28 12.23
CA HIS A 268 10.73 17.32 12.87
C HIS A 268 11.52 17.96 14.02
N ARG A 269 11.08 17.68 15.26
CA ARG A 269 11.71 18.17 16.50
C ARG A 269 11.78 17.04 17.52
N THR A 270 12.90 16.86 18.20
CA THR A 270 12.93 15.92 19.32
C THR A 270 12.11 16.50 20.47
N PRO A 271 11.08 15.80 20.99
CA PRO A 271 10.33 16.26 22.14
C PRO A 271 11.24 16.49 23.35
N LYS A 272 10.93 17.50 24.15
CA LYS A 272 11.67 17.78 25.38
C LYS A 272 11.63 16.55 26.29
N ASP A 273 12.77 16.24 26.92
CA ASP A 273 12.93 15.14 27.87
C ASP A 273 12.80 13.73 27.25
N THR A 274 12.86 13.62 25.91
CA THR A 274 13.02 12.33 25.22
C THR A 274 14.26 11.60 25.72
N ARG A 275 14.09 10.32 26.07
CA ARG A 275 15.16 9.42 26.53
C ARG A 275 16.36 9.33 25.58
N ASP A 276 17.47 8.86 26.11
CA ASP A 276 18.64 8.49 25.31
C ASP A 276 18.48 7.13 24.64
N TRP A 277 19.05 7.01 23.44
CA TRP A 277 19.05 5.79 22.66
C TRP A 277 20.19 4.88 23.07
N THR A 278 19.90 3.58 23.14
CA THR A 278 20.86 2.54 23.51
C THR A 278 20.88 1.43 22.47
N GLU A 279 21.98 0.71 22.34
CA GLU A 279 22.08 -0.41 21.39
C GLU A 279 21.15 -1.59 21.75
N ALA A 280 20.74 -1.68 23.02
CA ALA A 280 19.83 -2.71 23.52
C ALA A 280 18.35 -2.41 23.21
N ASP A 281 18.05 -1.24 22.66
CA ASP A 281 16.67 -0.84 22.37
C ASP A 281 16.06 -1.67 21.23
N THR A 282 14.90 -2.28 21.51
CA THR A 282 14.13 -3.04 20.52
C THR A 282 13.46 -2.14 19.49
N VAL A 283 13.13 -0.90 19.87
CA VAL A 283 12.49 0.10 19.01
C VAL A 283 13.50 1.17 18.61
N ARG A 284 13.55 1.50 17.32
CA ARG A 284 14.36 2.61 16.78
C ARG A 284 13.44 3.61 16.10
N VAL A 285 13.59 4.88 16.44
CA VAL A 285 12.75 5.96 15.89
C VAL A 285 13.53 6.74 14.83
N TRP A 286 12.93 6.82 13.65
CA TRP A 286 13.46 7.45 12.45
C TRP A 286 12.51 8.55 11.98
N GLU A 287 13.05 9.50 11.24
CA GLU A 287 12.31 10.58 10.61
C GLU A 287 12.57 10.57 9.10
N VAL A 288 11.51 10.83 8.33
CA VAL A 288 11.60 11.04 6.88
C VAL A 288 11.01 12.40 6.55
N ASP A 289 11.83 13.21 5.88
CA ASP A 289 11.49 14.55 5.43
C ASP A 289 10.78 14.49 4.07
N VAL A 290 9.56 15.03 4.02
CA VAL A 290 8.77 15.18 2.81
C VAL A 290 9.13 16.51 2.14
N PRO A 291 9.63 16.49 0.88
CA PRO A 291 9.98 17.72 0.18
C PRO A 291 8.75 18.61 -0.02
N THR A 292 8.84 19.86 0.45
CA THR A 292 7.82 20.90 0.25
C THR A 292 8.08 21.69 -1.03
N SER A 293 7.03 22.28 -1.61
CA SER A 293 7.21 23.26 -2.67
C SER A 293 7.93 24.51 -2.15
N PHE A 294 8.51 25.28 -3.06
CA PHE A 294 9.14 26.56 -2.72
C PHE A 294 8.12 27.60 -2.21
N TYR A 295 6.86 27.49 -2.62
CA TYR A 295 5.81 28.47 -2.31
C TYR A 295 5.18 28.25 -0.93
N GLY A 296 5.24 27.03 -0.40
CA GLY A 296 4.77 26.72 0.96
C GLY A 296 3.26 26.87 1.14
N ASP A 297 2.50 26.75 0.05
CA ASP A 297 1.04 26.80 0.02
C ASP A 297 0.38 25.41 0.09
N ASP A 298 1.20 24.35 0.14
CA ASP A 298 0.75 22.99 0.34
C ASP A 298 0.31 22.76 1.79
N ASP A 299 -0.79 22.04 1.99
CA ASP A 299 -1.15 21.52 3.31
C ASP A 299 -0.21 20.35 3.68
N ASP A 300 0.53 20.49 4.78
CA ASP A 300 1.55 19.51 5.22
C ASP A 300 0.98 18.10 5.37
N LEU A 301 -0.25 17.97 5.90
CA LEU A 301 -0.90 16.67 6.11
C LEU A 301 -1.22 16.03 4.76
N VAL A 302 -1.84 16.78 3.85
CA VAL A 302 -2.16 16.30 2.49
C VAL A 302 -0.89 15.91 1.74
N LEU A 303 0.17 16.71 1.88
CA LEU A 303 1.46 16.45 1.23
C LEU A 303 2.10 15.16 1.76
N CYS A 304 2.13 14.97 3.08
CA CYS A 304 2.72 13.79 3.71
C CYS A 304 1.90 12.53 3.45
N ASP A 305 0.57 12.60 3.53
CA ASP A 305 -0.33 11.49 3.17
C ASP A 305 -0.11 11.07 1.71
N GLY A 306 -0.16 12.01 0.77
CA GLY A 306 0.10 11.75 -0.65
C GLY A 306 1.50 11.20 -0.92
N TRP A 307 2.51 11.61 -0.13
CA TRP A 307 3.86 11.07 -0.21
C TRP A 307 3.90 9.59 0.18
N VAL A 308 3.23 9.20 1.26
CA VAL A 308 3.15 7.79 1.72
C VAL A 308 2.49 6.93 0.64
N TRP A 309 1.33 7.33 0.12
CA TRP A 309 0.61 6.58 -0.93
C TRP A 309 1.44 6.43 -2.20
N ARG A 310 2.06 7.51 -2.67
CA ARG A 310 2.91 7.49 -3.86
C ARG A 310 4.04 6.47 -3.71
N HIS A 311 4.75 6.49 -2.58
CA HIS A 311 5.88 5.59 -2.37
C HIS A 311 5.47 4.17 -2.03
N ALA A 312 4.28 3.98 -1.44
CA ALA A 312 3.64 2.68 -1.32
C ALA A 312 3.42 2.08 -2.71
N VAL A 313 2.69 2.75 -3.59
CA VAL A 313 2.40 2.23 -4.94
C VAL A 313 3.69 1.97 -5.74
N GLN A 314 4.68 2.86 -5.65
CA GLN A 314 5.99 2.69 -6.31
C GLN A 314 6.86 1.57 -5.70
N GLY A 315 6.50 1.03 -4.54
CA GLY A 315 7.28 -0.01 -3.86
C GLY A 315 8.62 0.49 -3.29
N THR A 316 8.71 1.80 -3.01
CA THR A 316 9.94 2.44 -2.48
C THR A 316 9.82 2.88 -1.03
N LEU A 317 8.61 2.92 -0.46
CA LEU A 317 8.34 3.41 0.90
C LEU A 317 9.29 2.81 1.96
N TRP A 318 9.50 1.50 1.91
CA TRP A 318 10.25 0.76 2.92
C TRP A 318 11.77 0.96 2.87
N THR A 319 12.29 1.39 1.72
CA THR A 319 13.73 1.55 1.47
C THR A 319 14.13 3.03 1.40
N ARG A 320 13.25 3.94 1.84
CA ARG A 320 13.57 5.37 1.88
C ARG A 320 14.68 5.63 2.89
N GLU A 321 15.54 6.57 2.53
CA GLU A 321 16.52 7.09 3.46
C GLU A 321 15.78 7.78 4.61
N CYS A 322 16.16 7.42 5.82
CA CYS A 322 15.59 7.97 7.04
C CYS A 322 16.75 8.47 7.91
N ARG A 323 16.52 9.54 8.67
CA ARG A 323 17.46 10.01 9.69
C ARG A 323 17.02 9.51 11.06
N ARG A 324 17.96 9.14 11.93
CA ARG A 324 17.61 8.77 13.31
C ARG A 324 17.11 10.02 14.04
N MET A 325 16.01 9.90 14.78
CA MET A 325 15.57 10.98 15.67
C MET A 325 16.64 11.23 16.74
N ALA A 326 17.02 12.48 16.99
CA ALA A 326 18.01 12.81 18.02
C ALA A 326 17.44 12.55 19.43
N SER A 327 18.27 12.19 20.40
CA SER A 327 17.84 12.17 21.81
C SER A 327 17.83 13.57 22.41
N TRP A 328 17.17 13.77 23.55
CA TRP A 328 17.13 15.10 24.15
C TRP A 328 18.51 15.57 24.63
N SER A 329 19.36 14.67 25.11
CA SER A 329 20.74 15.01 25.51
C SER A 329 21.60 15.45 24.32
N GLU A 330 21.41 14.86 23.14
CA GLU A 330 22.04 15.26 21.89
C GLU A 330 21.61 16.67 21.47
N VAL A 331 20.30 16.95 21.56
CA VAL A 331 19.75 18.29 21.26
C VAL A 331 20.31 19.33 22.22
N ARG A 332 20.29 19.06 23.54
CA ARG A 332 20.87 19.95 24.55
C ARG A 332 22.34 20.25 24.27
N ARG A 333 23.13 19.25 23.87
CA ARG A 333 24.54 19.44 23.53
C ARG A 333 24.74 20.36 22.32
N ARG A 334 23.87 20.25 21.30
CA ARG A 334 23.89 21.14 20.12
C ARG A 334 23.53 22.58 20.49
N LEU A 335 22.55 22.75 21.38
CA LEU A 335 22.18 24.07 21.90
C LEU A 335 23.32 24.69 22.71
N VAL A 336 24.03 23.93 23.54
CA VAL A 336 25.15 24.46 24.36
C VAL A 336 26.47 24.62 23.57
N GLY A 337 26.52 24.22 22.29
CA GLY A 337 27.70 24.34 21.44
C GLY A 337 28.07 25.79 21.08
N PRO A 338 29.25 26.03 20.48
CA PRO A 338 29.87 27.37 20.35
C PRO A 338 29.10 28.38 19.48
N VAL A 339 27.97 28.00 18.88
CA VAL A 339 27.13 28.89 18.07
C VAL A 339 26.47 29.99 18.91
N HIS A 340 26.23 29.76 20.21
CA HIS A 340 25.70 30.80 21.10
C HIS A 340 26.76 31.80 21.59
N HIS A 341 28.06 31.56 21.38
CA HIS A 341 29.09 32.54 21.73
C HIS A 341 29.25 33.66 20.68
N ILE A 342 28.56 33.58 19.53
CA ILE A 342 28.63 34.61 18.48
C ILE A 342 27.46 35.62 18.61
N VAL A 343 26.35 35.26 19.26
CA VAL A 343 25.18 36.14 19.39
C VAL A 343 25.25 37.03 20.64
N ASP A 344 25.97 36.60 21.68
CA ASP A 344 26.15 37.38 22.93
C ASP A 344 27.39 38.30 22.90
N ALA A 345 28.01 38.49 21.73
CA ALA A 345 29.19 39.33 21.54
C ALA A 345 28.98 40.37 20.44
N VAL A 346 27.90 41.16 20.52
CA VAL A 346 27.78 42.49 19.89
C VAL A 346 27.10 43.46 20.84
#